data_AF-A0A9D8TMX0-F1
#
_entry.id   AF-A0A9D8TMX0-F1
#
_cell.length_a   1.000
_cell.length_b   1.000
_cell.length_c   1.000
_cell.angle_alpha   90.00
_cell.angle_beta   90.00
_cell.angle_gamma   90.00
#
_symmetry.space_group_name_H-M   'P 1'
#
loop_
_entity.id
_entity.type
_entity.pdbx_description
1 polymer ?
#
loop_
_entity_poly.entity_id
_entity_poly.type
_entity_poly.pdbx_seq_one_letter_code
_entity_poly.pdbx_strand_id
1 'polypeptide(L)'
;MESELFLEMSQNGSRKRLATRLYIKPEQWDKHKQQVVRHPLSEEYNYYLMQYRLRLEQREMYLWRLGKEPSIEEVIKSDGVVSSQRSKRFLQYAQHCLEDSLWKESTKQNRRVTLSYWEKKMGDTSFFDIEERDIKRFLRYLKEDKLLSTNTIAKHLRHLKIFANMAVRDDLWPRKENPFERIHIKIENSPRPHLEQSELIKLESLASKERLPWLDAFLFCVYSGLRYSDFISLSDSNLHYENTGACWLSLRMKKTAHYLRLPLHALFEAKALRILKKYENDLAGFFAIPDNATLNRYLKKMAKNVGIQTNISFHTAR
;
A
#
# COMPACT_ATOMS: atom_id res chain seq x y z
N MET A 1 -30.15 25.56 -37.10
CA MET A 1 -29.73 24.28 -36.50
C MET A 1 -28.37 24.50 -35.88
N GLU A 2 -28.17 24.13 -34.62
CA GLU A 2 -26.88 24.30 -33.94
C GLU A 2 -25.91 23.20 -34.40
N SER A 3 -24.63 23.54 -34.51
CA SER A 3 -23.55 22.64 -34.93
C SER A 3 -22.46 22.60 -33.86
N GLU A 4 -21.87 21.43 -33.67
CA GLU A 4 -20.80 21.26 -32.69
C GLU A 4 -19.48 21.88 -33.20
N LEU A 5 -18.75 22.54 -32.30
CA LEU A 5 -17.39 23.00 -32.56
C LEU A 5 -16.38 21.88 -32.34
N PHE A 6 -15.39 21.81 -33.23
CA PHE A 6 -14.30 20.86 -33.16
C PHE A 6 -12.95 21.59 -33.14
N LEU A 7 -12.01 21.08 -32.36
CA LEU A 7 -10.60 21.43 -32.47
C LEU A 7 -9.94 20.46 -33.44
N GLU A 8 -9.26 20.98 -34.46
CA GLU A 8 -8.56 20.15 -35.45
C GLU A 8 -7.05 20.23 -35.18
N MET A 9 -6.43 19.06 -34.99
CA MET A 9 -4.98 18.90 -34.93
C MET A 9 -4.48 18.30 -36.24
N SER A 10 -3.36 18.79 -36.76
CA SER A 10 -2.79 18.30 -38.01
C SER A 10 -1.26 18.20 -37.93
N GLN A 11 -0.71 17.09 -38.41
CA GLN A 11 0.72 16.78 -38.42
C GLN A 11 1.01 15.85 -39.61
N ASN A 12 2.00 16.20 -40.44
CA ASN A 12 2.48 15.37 -41.56
C ASN A 12 1.37 14.78 -42.44
N GLY A 13 0.38 15.59 -42.80
CA GLY A 13 -0.76 15.17 -43.63
C GLY A 13 -1.87 14.42 -42.88
N SER A 14 -1.63 13.96 -41.64
CA SER A 14 -2.65 13.37 -40.77
C SER A 14 -3.43 14.44 -40.03
N ARG A 15 -4.76 14.28 -39.93
CA ARG A 15 -5.65 15.21 -39.20
C ARG A 15 -6.52 14.46 -38.23
N LYS A 16 -6.75 15.05 -37.05
CA LYS A 16 -7.66 14.49 -36.03
C LYS A 16 -8.52 15.60 -35.43
N ARG A 17 -9.82 15.35 -35.36
CA ARG A 17 -10.80 16.28 -34.79
C ARG A 17 -11.14 15.86 -33.36
N LEU A 18 -11.06 16.82 -32.44
CA LEU A 18 -11.41 16.69 -31.04
C LEU A 18 -12.74 17.41 -30.81
N ALA A 19 -13.69 16.70 -30.22
CA ALA A 19 -15.01 17.23 -29.89
C ALA A 19 -14.92 18.19 -28.70
N THR A 20 -15.46 19.40 -28.85
CA THR A 20 -15.50 20.40 -27.76
C THR A 20 -16.80 20.33 -26.96
N ARG A 21 -17.84 19.64 -27.46
CA ARG A 21 -19.20 19.59 -26.91
C ARG A 21 -19.89 20.95 -26.79
N LEU A 22 -19.37 21.97 -27.46
CA LEU A 22 -20.01 23.27 -27.59
C LEU A 22 -20.83 23.31 -28.87
N TYR A 23 -22.12 23.64 -28.74
CA TYR A 23 -23.04 23.75 -29.86
C TYR A 23 -23.37 25.22 -30.08
N ILE A 24 -23.10 25.71 -31.29
CA ILE A 24 -23.41 27.08 -31.67
C ILE A 24 -24.01 27.12 -33.07
N LYS A 25 -24.70 28.21 -33.41
CA LYS A 25 -25.17 28.43 -34.77
C LYS A 25 -24.01 28.88 -35.66
N PRO A 26 -24.01 28.56 -36.97
CA PRO A 26 -22.93 28.96 -37.89
C PRO A 26 -22.65 30.47 -37.91
N GLU A 27 -23.67 31.30 -37.67
CA GLU A 27 -23.54 32.77 -37.64
C GLU A 27 -22.85 33.28 -36.36
N GLN A 28 -22.68 32.43 -35.35
CA GLN A 28 -22.06 32.73 -34.06
C GLN A 28 -20.57 32.32 -34.03
N TRP A 29 -20.01 31.87 -35.15
CA TRP A 29 -18.59 31.55 -35.27
C TRP A 29 -17.89 32.53 -36.21
N ASP A 30 -16.88 33.23 -35.70
CA ASP A 30 -15.98 34.03 -36.53
C ASP A 30 -14.84 33.14 -37.04
N LYS A 31 -14.86 32.80 -38.33
CA LYS A 31 -13.83 31.96 -38.96
C LYS A 31 -12.44 32.60 -38.99
N HIS A 32 -12.36 33.93 -39.04
CA HIS A 32 -11.08 34.65 -39.11
C HIS A 32 -10.45 34.74 -37.73
N LYS A 33 -11.26 35.01 -36.70
CA LYS A 33 -10.78 35.08 -35.31
C LYS A 33 -10.71 33.73 -34.61
N GLN A 34 -11.32 32.68 -35.19
CA GLN A 34 -11.50 31.37 -34.56
C GLN A 34 -12.15 31.48 -33.18
N GLN A 35 -13.20 32.28 -33.07
CA GLN A 35 -13.85 32.61 -31.82
C GLN A 35 -15.37 32.61 -31.97
N VAL A 36 -16.06 32.28 -30.87
CA VAL A 36 -17.50 32.44 -30.73
C VAL A 36 -17.82 33.93 -30.60
N VAL A 37 -18.75 34.41 -31.42
CA VAL A 37 -19.22 35.80 -31.45
C VAL A 37 -20.74 35.81 -31.38
N ARG A 38 -21.32 36.92 -30.89
CA ARG A 38 -22.80 37.12 -30.86
C ARG A 38 -23.54 35.97 -30.13
N HIS A 39 -22.92 35.44 -29.08
CA HIS A 39 -23.51 34.46 -28.16
C HIS A 39 -23.45 35.03 -26.72
N PRO A 40 -24.50 34.86 -25.89
CA PRO A 40 -24.50 35.36 -24.51
C PRO A 40 -23.31 34.87 -23.67
N LEU A 41 -22.84 33.65 -23.93
CA LEU A 41 -21.69 33.02 -23.27
C LEU A 41 -20.42 33.05 -24.13
N SER A 42 -20.31 33.98 -25.08
CA SER A 42 -19.18 34.03 -26.04
C SER A 42 -17.82 34.15 -25.33
N GLU A 43 -17.72 34.95 -24.26
CA GLU A 43 -16.49 35.07 -23.47
C GLU A 43 -16.10 33.75 -22.79
N GLU A 44 -17.07 33.07 -22.16
CA GLU A 44 -16.84 31.78 -21.49
C GLU A 44 -16.44 30.68 -22.48
N TYR A 45 -17.10 30.62 -23.63
CA TYR A 45 -16.79 29.63 -24.67
C TYR A 45 -15.42 29.88 -25.27
N ASN A 46 -15.07 31.14 -25.55
CA ASN A 46 -13.75 31.50 -26.04
C ASN A 46 -12.65 31.20 -25.00
N TYR A 47 -12.91 31.48 -23.72
CA TYR A 47 -11.99 31.12 -22.65
C TYR A 47 -11.80 29.60 -22.55
N TYR A 48 -12.88 28.82 -22.62
CA TYR A 48 -12.81 27.36 -22.65
C TYR A 48 -11.97 26.84 -23.82
N LEU A 49 -12.24 27.31 -25.05
CA LEU A 49 -11.50 26.93 -26.25
C LEU A 49 -10.01 27.29 -26.13
N MET A 50 -9.70 28.47 -25.58
CA MET A 50 -8.33 28.90 -25.31
C MET A 50 -7.64 27.99 -24.31
N GLN A 51 -8.28 27.65 -23.19
CA GLN A 51 -7.72 26.75 -22.18
C GLN A 51 -7.51 25.33 -22.72
N TYR A 52 -8.43 24.84 -23.55
CA TYR A 52 -8.30 23.55 -24.21
C TYR A 52 -7.09 23.55 -25.14
N ARG A 53 -6.95 24.57 -25.99
CA ARG A 53 -5.80 24.73 -26.88
C ARG A 53 -4.47 24.81 -26.11
N LEU A 54 -4.39 25.66 -25.10
CA LEU A 54 -3.17 25.83 -24.28
C LEU A 54 -2.72 24.51 -23.63
N ARG A 55 -3.67 23.67 -23.18
CA ARG A 55 -3.36 22.35 -22.62
C ARG A 55 -2.67 21.44 -23.64
N LEU A 56 -3.16 21.42 -24.87
CA LEU A 56 -2.57 20.62 -25.95
C LEU A 56 -1.17 21.12 -26.32
N GLU A 57 -0.99 22.44 -26.43
CA GLU A 57 0.31 23.07 -26.71
C GLU A 57 1.34 22.80 -25.59
N GLN A 58 0.93 22.91 -24.32
CA GLN A 58 1.81 22.58 -23.18
C GLN A 58 2.26 21.12 -23.19
N ARG A 59 1.38 20.20 -23.59
CA ARG A 59 1.72 18.79 -23.70
C ARG A 59 2.73 18.52 -24.81
N GLU A 60 2.55 19.18 -25.94
CA GLU A 60 3.52 19.13 -27.05
C GLU A 60 4.90 19.61 -26.60
N MET A 61 4.98 20.78 -25.94
CA MET A 61 6.24 21.32 -25.40
C MET A 61 6.90 20.38 -24.38
N TYR A 62 6.10 19.68 -23.57
CA TYR A 62 6.62 18.70 -22.61
C TYR A 62 7.28 17.51 -23.30
N LEU A 63 6.66 16.97 -24.37
CA LEU A 63 7.23 15.84 -25.13
C LEU A 63 8.56 16.23 -25.77
N TRP A 64 8.62 17.43 -26.35
CA TRP A 64 9.87 18.00 -26.87
C TRP A 64 10.97 18.10 -25.81
N ARG A 65 10.64 18.54 -24.58
CA ARG A 65 11.60 18.63 -23.47
C ARG A 65 12.16 17.27 -23.05
N LEU A 66 11.38 16.20 -23.23
CA LEU A 66 11.83 14.82 -22.97
C LEU A 66 12.67 14.23 -24.12
N GLY A 67 12.91 14.99 -25.19
CA GLY A 67 13.61 14.50 -26.39
C GLY A 67 12.77 13.54 -27.22
N LYS A 68 11.45 13.55 -27.06
CA LYS A 68 10.51 12.75 -27.86
C LYS A 68 9.82 13.66 -28.87
N GLU A 69 9.77 13.23 -30.13
CA GLU A 69 9.00 13.92 -31.15
C GLU A 69 7.50 13.69 -30.87
N PRO A 70 6.71 14.73 -30.60
CA PRO A 70 5.30 14.58 -30.26
C PRO A 70 4.51 14.09 -31.48
N SER A 71 3.78 12.99 -31.34
CA SER A 71 2.75 12.59 -32.32
C SER A 71 1.36 13.03 -31.89
N ILE A 72 0.45 13.27 -32.85
CA ILE A 72 -0.98 13.54 -32.58
C ILE A 72 -1.57 12.55 -31.56
N GLU A 73 -1.24 11.26 -31.67
CA GLU A 73 -1.74 10.24 -30.75
C GLU A 73 -1.16 10.36 -29.34
N GLU A 74 0.09 10.77 -29.19
CA GLU A 74 0.73 10.96 -27.89
C GLU A 74 0.25 12.23 -27.17
N VAL A 75 -0.06 13.29 -27.93
CA VAL A 75 -0.67 14.51 -27.41
C VAL A 75 -2.11 14.23 -26.97
N ILE A 76 -2.86 13.43 -27.74
CA ILE A 76 -4.25 13.07 -27.45
C ILE A 76 -4.37 11.90 -26.45
N LYS A 77 -3.34 11.06 -26.26
CA LYS A 77 -3.38 9.91 -25.32
C LYS A 77 -3.68 10.32 -23.88
N SER A 78 -3.40 11.56 -23.50
CA SER A 78 -3.80 12.13 -22.20
C SER A 78 -5.14 12.87 -22.21
N ASP A 79 -5.73 13.10 -23.39
CA ASP A 79 -7.03 13.75 -23.60
C ASP A 79 -8.15 12.71 -23.80
N GLY A 80 -7.80 11.50 -24.26
CA GLY A 80 -8.64 10.32 -24.23
C GLY A 80 -8.76 9.75 -22.83
N VAL A 81 -9.79 10.18 -22.08
CA VAL A 81 -10.35 9.45 -20.92
C VAL A 81 -9.28 8.92 -19.94
N VAL A 82 -8.33 9.78 -19.56
CA VAL A 82 -7.62 9.60 -18.28
C VAL A 82 -8.29 10.53 -17.29
N SER A 83 -9.38 10.03 -16.73
CA SER A 83 -10.04 10.52 -15.51
C SER A 83 -10.30 12.03 -15.47
N SER A 84 -11.51 12.43 -15.85
CA SER A 84 -12.21 13.61 -15.32
C SER A 84 -12.47 13.50 -13.79
N GLN A 85 -11.60 12.83 -13.05
CA GLN A 85 -11.72 12.51 -11.63
C GLN A 85 -10.37 12.24 -10.94
N ARG A 86 -9.24 12.71 -11.47
CA ARG A 86 -8.10 13.00 -10.58
C ARG A 86 -8.44 14.27 -9.82
N SER A 87 -9.12 14.10 -8.69
CA SER A 87 -9.50 15.21 -7.83
C SER A 87 -8.27 16.07 -7.52
N LYS A 88 -8.41 17.39 -7.61
CA LYS A 88 -7.40 18.34 -7.08
C LYS A 88 -7.28 18.26 -5.55
N ARG A 89 -8.09 17.41 -4.91
CA ARG A 89 -8.09 17.21 -3.47
C ARG A 89 -7.31 15.95 -3.11
N PHE A 90 -6.43 16.11 -2.13
CA PHE A 90 -5.44 15.12 -1.74
C PHE A 90 -6.07 13.81 -1.26
N LEU A 91 -7.14 13.88 -0.46
CA LEU A 91 -7.75 12.70 0.14
C LEU A 91 -8.41 11.81 -0.92
N GLN A 92 -9.22 12.42 -1.81
CA GLN A 92 -9.88 11.71 -2.89
C GLN A 92 -8.86 11.06 -3.84
N TYR A 93 -7.81 11.78 -4.20
CA TYR A 93 -6.71 11.23 -5.00
C TYR A 93 -6.04 10.03 -4.29
N ALA A 94 -5.72 10.17 -3.00
CA ALA A 94 -5.08 9.11 -2.24
C ALA A 94 -5.97 7.86 -2.11
N GLN A 95 -7.29 8.03 -1.94
CA GLN A 95 -8.26 6.94 -1.93
C GLN A 95 -8.32 6.23 -3.29
N HIS A 96 -8.39 6.98 -4.39
CA HIS A 96 -8.37 6.42 -5.74
C HIS A 96 -7.09 5.61 -6.00
N CYS A 97 -5.91 6.18 -5.72
CA CYS A 97 -4.64 5.48 -5.85
C CYS A 97 -4.56 4.21 -4.98
N LEU A 98 -5.21 4.22 -3.83
CA LEU A 98 -5.24 3.09 -2.93
C LEU A 98 -6.06 1.93 -3.51
N GLU A 99 -7.24 2.22 -4.04
CA GLU A 99 -8.11 1.20 -4.66
C GLU A 99 -7.51 0.65 -5.95
N ASP A 100 -6.97 1.50 -6.81
CA ASP A 100 -6.32 1.11 -8.08
C ASP A 100 -5.00 0.35 -7.90
N SER A 101 -4.38 0.45 -6.72
CA SER A 101 -3.09 -0.19 -6.49
C SER A 101 -3.15 -1.73 -6.53
N LEU A 102 -2.07 -2.34 -6.99
CA LEU A 102 -1.83 -3.79 -6.90
C LEU A 102 -1.28 -4.22 -5.52
N TRP A 103 -1.49 -3.40 -4.48
CA TRP A 103 -1.03 -3.71 -3.14
C TRP A 103 -1.87 -4.81 -2.51
N LYS A 104 -1.24 -5.65 -1.68
CA LYS A 104 -1.94 -6.66 -0.87
C LYS A 104 -3.01 -6.00 -0.01
N GLU A 105 -4.14 -6.67 0.19
CA GLU A 105 -5.29 -6.13 0.92
C GLU A 105 -4.94 -5.68 2.35
N SER A 106 -4.09 -6.45 3.05
CA SER A 106 -3.59 -6.05 4.38
C SER A 106 -2.80 -4.74 4.35
N THR A 107 -2.09 -4.45 3.26
CA THR A 107 -1.37 -3.19 3.07
C THR A 107 -2.34 -2.07 2.71
N LYS A 108 -3.37 -2.35 1.90
CA LYS A 108 -4.43 -1.38 1.60
C LYS A 108 -5.14 -0.96 2.88
N GLN A 109 -5.54 -1.91 3.71
CA GLN A 109 -6.22 -1.65 4.98
C GLN A 109 -5.39 -0.77 5.94
N ASN A 110 -4.09 -1.04 6.07
CA ASN A 110 -3.18 -0.21 6.87
C ASN A 110 -3.15 1.26 6.38
N ARG A 111 -3.22 1.48 5.07
CA ARG A 111 -3.25 2.81 4.47
C ARG A 111 -4.63 3.46 4.58
N ARG A 112 -5.73 2.71 4.44
CA ARG A 112 -7.10 3.19 4.69
C ARG A 112 -7.25 3.79 6.09
N VAL A 113 -6.70 3.13 7.12
CA VAL A 113 -6.67 3.68 8.49
C VAL A 113 -5.96 5.03 8.54
N THR A 114 -4.87 5.19 7.79
CA THR A 114 -4.14 6.47 7.76
C THR A 114 -4.96 7.57 7.08
N LEU A 115 -5.61 7.25 5.97
CA LEU A 115 -6.47 8.19 5.25
C LEU A 115 -7.70 8.58 6.07
N SER A 116 -8.28 7.64 6.83
CA SER A 116 -9.37 7.93 7.76
C SER A 116 -8.95 8.89 8.89
N TYR A 117 -7.74 8.72 9.44
CA TYR A 117 -7.22 9.69 10.42
C TYR A 117 -6.99 11.06 9.79
N TRP A 118 -6.46 11.10 8.56
CA TRP A 118 -6.28 12.34 7.82
C TRP A 118 -7.63 13.03 7.60
N GLU A 119 -8.61 12.33 7.03
CA GLU A 119 -9.96 12.82 6.82
C GLU A 119 -10.58 13.40 8.09
N LYS A 120 -10.49 12.67 9.21
CA LYS A 120 -11.06 13.13 10.49
C LYS A 120 -10.44 14.42 11.01
N LYS A 121 -9.15 14.68 10.74
CA LYS A 121 -8.44 15.85 11.29
C LYS A 121 -8.28 17.01 10.30
N MET A 122 -8.09 16.69 9.03
CA MET A 122 -7.74 17.61 7.96
C MET A 122 -8.88 17.79 6.97
N GLY A 123 -9.85 16.88 6.94
CA GLY A 123 -10.86 16.82 5.89
C GLY A 123 -10.25 16.56 4.52
N ASP A 124 -11.04 16.89 3.50
CA ASP A 124 -10.62 16.81 2.12
C ASP A 124 -10.02 18.17 1.69
N THR A 125 -8.71 18.23 1.55
CA THR A 125 -7.94 19.47 1.31
C THR A 125 -7.39 19.48 -0.10
N SER A 126 -7.34 20.66 -0.74
CA SER A 126 -6.62 20.82 -2.01
C SER A 126 -5.13 20.56 -1.80
N PHE A 127 -4.42 20.04 -2.79
CA PHE A 127 -2.97 19.86 -2.71
C PHE A 127 -2.24 21.17 -2.33
N PHE A 128 -2.69 22.29 -2.90
CA PHE A 128 -2.08 23.61 -2.71
C PHE A 128 -2.35 24.24 -1.33
N ASP A 129 -3.36 23.76 -0.60
CA ASP A 129 -3.70 24.27 0.73
C ASP A 129 -2.92 23.56 1.84
N ILE A 130 -2.22 22.47 1.51
CA ILE A 130 -1.47 21.69 2.48
C ILE A 130 -0.10 22.32 2.65
N GLU A 131 0.15 22.87 3.84
CA GLU A 131 1.46 23.39 4.23
C GLU A 131 2.15 22.51 5.30
N GLU A 132 3.41 22.82 5.61
CA GLU A 132 4.17 22.11 6.65
C GLU A 132 3.49 22.19 8.03
N ARG A 133 2.86 23.33 8.35
CA ARG A 133 2.13 23.56 9.60
C ARG A 133 0.94 22.59 9.75
N ASP A 134 0.28 22.27 8.65
CA ASP A 134 -0.88 21.40 8.59
C ASP A 134 -0.49 19.95 8.86
N ILE A 135 0.63 19.50 8.28
CA ILE A 135 1.17 18.19 8.58
C ILE A 135 1.61 18.11 10.05
N LYS A 136 2.30 19.13 10.58
CA LYS A 136 2.67 19.16 12.01
C LYS A 136 1.44 19.10 12.92
N ARG A 137 0.35 19.79 12.56
CA ARG A 137 -0.94 19.72 13.27
C ARG A 137 -1.54 18.30 13.23
N PHE A 138 -1.47 17.63 12.08
CA PHE A 138 -1.89 16.25 11.95
C PHE A 138 -1.05 15.29 12.81
N LEU A 139 0.28 15.44 12.80
CA LEU A 139 1.18 14.61 13.62
C LEU A 139 0.93 14.82 15.12
N ARG A 140 0.64 16.05 15.54
CA ARG A 140 0.25 16.36 16.92
C ARG A 140 -1.06 15.66 17.30
N TYR A 141 -2.06 15.70 16.43
CA TYR A 141 -3.32 14.96 16.63
C TYR A 141 -3.10 13.46 16.81
N LEU A 142 -2.20 12.85 16.01
CA LEU A 142 -1.88 11.43 16.19
C LEU A 142 -1.21 11.13 17.54
N LYS A 143 -0.43 12.09 18.08
CA LYS A 143 0.26 11.94 19.37
C LYS A 143 -0.65 12.20 20.57
N GLU A 144 -1.39 13.30 20.54
CA GLU A 144 -2.16 13.80 21.68
C GLU A 144 -3.56 13.20 21.73
N ASP A 145 -4.28 13.18 20.61
CA ASP A 145 -5.68 12.71 20.57
C ASP A 145 -5.77 11.19 20.34
N LYS A 146 -4.82 10.61 19.59
CA LYS A 146 -4.79 9.16 19.31
C LYS A 146 -3.80 8.39 20.16
N LEU A 147 -3.00 9.07 20.98
CA LEU A 147 -2.04 8.46 21.91
C LEU A 147 -1.13 7.42 21.22
N LEU A 148 -0.76 7.66 19.96
CA LEU A 148 0.07 6.75 19.20
C LEU A 148 1.55 6.94 19.52
N SER A 149 2.32 5.85 19.47
CA SER A 149 3.77 5.90 19.64
C SER A 149 4.48 6.59 18.47
N THR A 150 5.65 7.19 18.72
CA THR A 150 6.48 7.90 17.72
C THR A 150 6.68 7.07 16.44
N ASN A 151 6.98 5.77 16.58
CA ASN A 151 7.20 4.86 15.46
C ASN A 151 5.93 4.62 14.63
N THR A 152 4.77 4.58 15.27
CA THR A 152 3.47 4.43 14.61
C THR A 152 3.11 5.71 13.85
N ILE A 153 3.36 6.87 14.45
CA ILE A 153 3.19 8.18 13.80
C ILE A 153 4.11 8.26 12.56
N ALA A 154 5.38 7.86 12.69
CA ALA A 154 6.32 7.80 11.57
C ALA A 154 5.87 6.85 10.45
N LYS A 155 5.14 5.78 10.77
CA LYS A 155 4.52 4.89 9.78
C LYS A 155 3.38 5.59 9.04
N HIS A 156 2.49 6.29 9.74
CA HIS A 156 1.42 7.06 9.11
C HIS A 156 1.97 8.18 8.20
N LEU A 157 2.98 8.91 8.65
CA LEU A 157 3.65 9.92 7.81
C LEU A 157 4.23 9.31 6.52
N ARG A 158 4.86 8.13 6.63
CA ARG A 158 5.38 7.42 5.45
C ARG A 158 4.27 7.02 4.47
N HIS A 159 3.10 6.61 4.95
CA HIS A 159 1.98 6.31 4.06
C HIS A 159 1.51 7.56 3.30
N LEU A 160 1.39 8.70 3.98
CA LEU A 160 1.00 9.95 3.33
C LEU A 160 2.04 10.42 2.30
N LYS A 161 3.33 10.29 2.62
CA LYS A 161 4.43 10.55 1.68
C LYS A 161 4.32 9.73 0.40
N ILE A 162 3.86 8.48 0.48
CA ILE A 162 3.68 7.64 -0.72
C ILE A 162 2.65 8.26 -1.65
N PHE A 163 1.51 8.71 -1.13
CA PHE A 163 0.47 9.35 -1.94
C PHE A 163 0.90 10.73 -2.44
N ALA A 164 1.58 11.53 -1.62
CA ALA A 164 2.15 12.80 -2.07
C ALA A 164 3.15 12.59 -3.22
N ASN A 165 4.02 11.60 -3.11
CA ASN A 165 5.00 11.28 -4.16
C ASN A 165 4.35 10.66 -5.41
N MET A 166 3.22 9.95 -5.26
CA MET A 166 2.39 9.56 -6.39
C MET A 166 1.83 10.79 -7.10
N ALA A 167 1.26 11.75 -6.36
CA ALA A 167 0.69 12.97 -6.94
C ALA A 167 1.73 13.80 -7.69
N VAL A 168 2.97 13.88 -7.16
CA VAL A 168 4.09 14.53 -7.84
C VAL A 168 4.46 13.82 -9.15
N ARG A 169 4.47 12.47 -9.17
CA ARG A 169 4.75 11.70 -10.40
C ARG A 169 3.64 11.79 -11.43
N ASP A 170 2.42 12.03 -10.98
CA ASP A 170 1.24 12.25 -11.81
C ASP A 170 1.08 13.73 -12.25
N ASP A 171 2.08 14.57 -11.98
CA ASP A 171 2.11 16.01 -12.29
C ASP A 171 0.94 16.82 -11.68
N LEU A 172 0.31 16.30 -10.61
CA LEU A 172 -0.78 16.98 -9.88
C LEU A 172 -0.28 17.93 -8.79
N TRP A 173 0.96 17.72 -8.32
CA TRP A 173 1.59 18.53 -7.28
C TRP A 173 3.04 18.84 -7.64
N PRO A 174 3.43 20.11 -7.81
CA PRO A 174 4.82 20.46 -8.02
C PRO A 174 5.74 19.95 -6.90
N ARG A 175 6.83 19.26 -7.24
CA ARG A 175 7.76 18.68 -6.26
C ARG A 175 8.31 19.71 -5.26
N LYS A 176 8.57 20.94 -5.70
CA LYS A 176 9.10 22.02 -4.86
C LYS A 176 8.11 22.49 -3.80
N GLU A 177 6.82 22.33 -4.07
CA GLU A 177 5.71 22.75 -3.21
C GLU A 177 5.21 21.62 -2.30
N ASN A 178 5.68 20.38 -2.49
CA ASN A 178 5.30 19.26 -1.62
C ASN A 178 5.91 19.42 -0.21
N PRO A 179 5.11 19.72 0.83
CA PRO A 179 5.60 19.96 2.18
C PRO A 179 6.01 18.66 2.90
N PHE A 180 5.56 17.49 2.43
CA PHE A 180 5.91 16.22 3.06
C PHE A 180 7.39 15.88 2.93
N GLU A 181 8.08 16.39 1.92
CA GLU A 181 9.53 16.16 1.73
C GLU A 181 10.36 16.74 2.88
N ARG A 182 9.92 17.85 3.49
CA ARG A 182 10.67 18.57 4.54
C ARG A 182 10.50 17.98 5.94
N ILE A 183 9.52 17.10 6.14
CA ILE A 183 9.16 16.58 7.46
C ILE A 183 9.74 15.19 7.67
N HIS A 184 10.52 15.04 8.74
CA HIS A 184 11.11 13.77 9.13
C HIS A 184 10.82 13.47 10.60
N ILE A 185 10.50 12.21 10.88
CA ILE A 185 10.33 11.70 12.25
C ILE A 185 11.44 10.69 12.47
N LYS A 186 12.27 10.93 13.50
CA LYS A 186 13.28 9.97 13.93
C LYS A 186 12.57 8.76 14.54
N ILE A 187 12.84 7.58 13.99
CA ILE A 187 12.32 6.33 14.52
C ILE A 187 13.14 5.97 15.75
N GLU A 188 12.46 5.63 16.84
CA GLU A 188 13.10 5.15 18.07
C GLU A 188 13.37 3.65 17.96
N ASN A 189 14.57 3.23 18.35
CA ASN A 189 14.89 1.81 18.44
C ASN A 189 14.12 1.21 19.62
N SER A 190 13.11 0.41 19.32
CA SER A 190 12.43 -0.41 20.33
C SER A 190 13.20 -1.71 20.49
N PRO A 191 13.56 -2.12 21.73
CA PRO A 191 14.11 -3.45 21.96
C PRO A 191 13.09 -4.48 21.47
N ARG A 192 13.57 -5.50 20.76
CA ARG A 192 12.74 -6.63 20.35
C ARG A 192 12.86 -7.70 21.42
N PRO A 193 11.75 -8.11 22.05
CA PRO A 193 11.80 -9.19 23.03
C PRO A 193 12.28 -10.48 22.35
N HIS A 194 13.30 -11.10 22.92
CA HIS A 194 13.79 -12.43 22.55
C HIS A 194 13.54 -13.40 23.70
N LEU A 195 13.33 -14.67 23.38
CA LEU A 195 13.16 -15.71 24.38
C LEU A 195 14.53 -16.15 24.90
N GLU A 196 14.67 -16.17 26.22
CA GLU A 196 15.85 -16.76 26.87
C GLU A 196 15.74 -18.29 26.88
N GLN A 197 16.88 -18.98 26.91
CA GLN A 197 16.92 -20.44 26.91
C GLN A 197 16.16 -21.05 28.10
N SER A 198 16.23 -20.41 29.27
CA SER A 198 15.52 -20.84 30.48
C SER A 198 13.99 -20.71 30.33
N GLU A 199 13.51 -19.68 29.63
CA GLU A 199 12.10 -19.50 29.32
C GLU A 199 11.62 -20.54 28.30
N LEU A 200 12.45 -20.85 27.29
CA LEU A 200 12.16 -21.89 26.31
C LEU A 200 12.00 -23.27 26.97
N ILE A 201 12.88 -23.64 27.90
CA ILE A 201 12.80 -24.90 28.64
C ILE A 201 11.47 -25.01 29.43
N LYS A 202 11.01 -23.91 30.04
CA LYS A 202 9.71 -23.87 30.72
C LYS A 202 8.54 -24.13 29.74
N LEU A 203 8.59 -23.54 28.55
CA LEU A 203 7.59 -23.76 27.50
C LEU A 203 7.61 -25.20 26.99
N GLU A 204 8.79 -25.78 26.77
CA GLU A 204 8.96 -27.19 26.39
C GLU A 204 8.38 -28.14 27.45
N SER A 205 8.64 -27.86 28.73
CA SER A 205 8.11 -28.64 29.85
C SER A 205 6.57 -28.57 29.90
N LEU A 206 6.00 -27.38 29.69
CA LEU A 206 4.54 -27.20 29.67
C LEU A 206 3.90 -27.95 28.49
N ALA A 207 4.46 -27.81 27.28
CA ALA A 207 3.98 -28.50 26.09
C ALA A 207 4.08 -30.03 26.17
N SER A 208 4.91 -30.55 27.07
CA SER A 208 5.02 -31.98 27.35
C SER A 208 3.97 -32.46 28.35
N LYS A 209 3.47 -31.58 29.23
CA LYS A 209 2.46 -31.89 30.25
C LYS A 209 1.04 -31.68 29.73
N GLU A 210 0.83 -30.62 28.96
CA GLU A 210 -0.46 -30.23 28.41
C GLU A 210 -0.44 -30.32 26.89
N ARG A 211 -1.41 -31.04 26.31
CA ARG A 211 -1.54 -31.15 24.85
C ARG A 211 -2.21 -29.90 24.30
N LEU A 212 -1.41 -28.89 24.01
CA LEU A 212 -1.84 -27.59 23.49
C LEU A 212 -1.31 -27.38 22.06
N PRO A 213 -2.12 -27.64 21.01
CA PRO A 213 -1.65 -27.56 19.61
C PRO A 213 -1.07 -26.20 19.24
N TRP A 214 -1.61 -25.11 19.79
CA TRP A 214 -1.10 -23.76 19.55
C TRP A 214 0.27 -23.49 20.21
N LEU A 215 0.58 -24.16 21.33
CA LEU A 215 1.88 -24.05 21.99
C LEU A 215 2.92 -24.89 21.25
N ASP A 216 2.56 -26.11 20.84
CA ASP A 216 3.40 -26.93 19.95
C ASP A 216 3.68 -26.20 18.63
N ALA A 217 2.67 -25.54 18.03
CA ALA A 217 2.85 -24.71 16.83
C ALA A 217 3.78 -23.51 17.07
N PHE A 218 3.66 -22.86 18.23
CA PHE A 218 4.57 -21.79 18.63
C PHE A 218 6.02 -22.30 18.75
N LEU A 219 6.25 -23.41 19.47
CA LEU A 219 7.56 -24.03 19.61
C LEU A 219 8.12 -24.51 18.26
N PHE A 220 7.28 -25.07 17.40
CA PHE A 220 7.68 -25.40 16.03
C PHE A 220 8.19 -24.17 15.28
N CYS A 221 7.49 -23.03 15.39
CA CYS A 221 7.95 -21.77 14.80
C CYS A 221 9.26 -21.26 15.41
N VAL A 222 9.48 -21.47 16.73
CA VAL A 222 10.75 -21.13 17.41
C VAL A 222 11.92 -21.88 16.79
N TYR A 223 11.80 -23.19 16.57
CA TYR A 223 12.91 -23.99 16.02
C TYR A 223 13.05 -23.88 14.51
N SER A 224 11.97 -23.60 13.78
CA SER A 224 12.00 -23.50 12.31
C SER A 224 12.23 -22.07 11.81
N GLY A 225 12.09 -21.06 12.67
CA GLY A 225 12.20 -19.64 12.29
C GLY A 225 11.08 -19.18 11.34
N LEU A 226 9.96 -19.89 11.30
CA LEU A 226 8.83 -19.55 10.45
C LEU A 226 7.96 -18.45 11.06
N ARG A 227 7.34 -17.65 10.19
CA ARG A 227 6.28 -16.73 10.63
C ARG A 227 4.98 -17.50 10.79
N TYR A 228 4.11 -17.05 11.68
CA TYR A 228 2.75 -17.56 11.81
C TYR A 228 2.04 -17.73 10.46
N SER A 229 2.09 -16.72 9.58
CA SER A 229 1.42 -16.77 8.28
C SER A 229 1.97 -17.85 7.34
N ASP A 230 3.26 -18.16 7.48
CA ASP A 230 3.94 -19.19 6.70
C ASP A 230 3.60 -20.57 7.29
N PHE A 231 3.52 -20.70 8.62
CA PHE A 231 3.11 -21.92 9.32
C PHE A 231 1.68 -22.37 8.97
N ILE A 232 0.69 -21.48 9.06
CA ILE A 232 -0.72 -21.82 8.74
C ILE A 232 -0.97 -22.09 7.25
N SER A 233 0.06 -21.93 6.42
CA SER A 233 0.01 -22.25 4.99
C SER A 233 0.71 -23.55 4.63
N LEU A 234 1.28 -24.21 5.61
CA LEU A 234 1.87 -25.52 5.43
C LEU A 234 0.80 -26.56 5.17
N SER A 235 1.17 -27.53 4.37
CA SER A 235 0.45 -28.77 4.14
C SER A 235 1.44 -29.93 4.12
N ASP A 236 0.91 -31.15 4.14
CA ASP A 236 1.72 -32.37 4.07
C ASP A 236 2.67 -32.38 2.86
N SER A 237 2.22 -31.85 1.71
CA SER A 237 3.04 -31.70 0.50
C SER A 237 4.28 -30.81 0.64
N ASN A 238 4.38 -30.00 1.69
CA ASN A 238 5.57 -29.21 1.98
C ASN A 238 6.65 -30.01 2.73
N LEU A 239 6.31 -31.17 3.27
CA LEU A 239 7.20 -32.04 4.01
C LEU A 239 7.68 -33.17 3.10
N HIS A 240 9.00 -33.29 2.97
CA HIS A 240 9.63 -34.33 2.18
C HIS A 240 10.44 -35.23 3.10
N TYR A 241 10.00 -36.48 3.21
CA TYR A 241 10.66 -37.51 4.00
C TYR A 241 11.53 -38.37 3.09
N GLU A 242 12.80 -38.51 3.46
CA GLU A 242 13.74 -39.43 2.80
C GLU A 242 13.80 -40.74 3.58
N ASN A 243 14.16 -41.83 2.89
CA ASN A 243 14.29 -43.17 3.48
C ASN A 243 15.34 -43.24 4.60
N THR A 244 16.24 -42.26 4.67
CA THR A 244 17.26 -42.09 5.71
C THR A 244 16.71 -41.54 7.03
N GLY A 245 15.41 -41.20 7.09
CA GLY A 245 14.78 -40.52 8.22
C GLY A 245 14.95 -39.00 8.21
N ALA A 246 15.61 -38.46 7.18
CA ALA A 246 15.73 -37.02 6.98
C ALA A 246 14.37 -36.43 6.55
N CYS A 247 13.99 -35.32 7.18
CA CYS A 247 12.81 -34.54 6.82
C CYS A 247 13.24 -33.13 6.36
N TRP A 248 12.76 -32.73 5.20
CA TRP A 248 12.94 -31.40 4.62
C TRP A 248 11.61 -30.68 4.51
N LEU A 249 11.58 -29.44 4.98
CA LEU A 249 10.44 -28.55 4.78
C LEU A 249 10.73 -27.59 3.62
N SER A 250 9.88 -27.60 2.59
CA SER A 250 9.97 -26.72 1.42
C SER A 250 8.72 -25.89 1.26
N LEU A 251 8.85 -24.55 1.29
CA LEU A 251 7.72 -23.64 1.08
C LEU A 251 8.12 -22.33 0.39
N ARG A 252 7.14 -21.68 -0.24
CA ARG A 252 7.29 -20.31 -0.74
C ARG A 252 6.72 -19.34 0.30
N MET A 253 7.58 -18.52 0.90
CA MET A 253 7.19 -17.60 1.98
C MET A 253 6.13 -16.59 1.50
N LYS A 254 5.03 -16.44 2.24
CA LYS A 254 3.90 -15.57 1.83
C LYS A 254 4.28 -14.09 1.75
N LYS A 255 5.14 -13.62 2.66
CA LYS A 255 5.46 -12.19 2.75
C LYS A 255 6.45 -11.76 1.66
N THR A 256 7.52 -12.51 1.48
CA THR A 256 8.67 -12.15 0.64
C THR A 256 8.72 -12.90 -0.69
N ALA A 257 7.87 -13.91 -0.88
CA ALA A 257 7.82 -14.79 -2.06
C ALA A 257 9.10 -15.60 -2.35
N HIS A 258 10.08 -15.59 -1.43
CA HIS A 258 11.27 -16.44 -1.49
C HIS A 258 10.94 -17.90 -1.20
N TYR A 259 11.62 -18.80 -1.90
CA TYR A 259 11.59 -20.23 -1.59
C TYR A 259 12.53 -20.53 -0.43
N LEU A 260 12.01 -21.26 0.55
CA LEU A 260 12.71 -21.68 1.75
C LEU A 260 12.73 -23.20 1.79
N ARG A 261 13.91 -23.77 2.00
CA ARG A 261 14.12 -25.22 2.22
C ARG A 261 14.89 -25.41 3.52
N LEU A 262 14.30 -26.12 4.48
CA LEU A 262 14.84 -26.31 5.82
C LEU A 262 15.01 -27.81 6.15
N PRO A 263 16.20 -28.27 6.58
CA PRO A 263 16.39 -29.62 7.08
C PRO A 263 15.91 -29.74 8.54
N LEU A 264 14.63 -30.06 8.76
CA LEU A 264 14.05 -30.11 10.11
C LEU A 264 14.73 -31.12 11.04
N HIS A 265 15.32 -32.18 10.49
CA HIS A 265 16.07 -33.18 11.23
C HIS A 265 17.43 -32.67 11.76
N ALA A 266 18.04 -31.70 11.09
CA ALA A 266 19.34 -31.14 11.47
C ALA A 266 19.22 -29.91 12.39
N LEU A 267 18.04 -29.28 12.44
CA LEU A 267 17.79 -28.08 13.24
C LEU A 267 17.44 -28.44 14.70
N PHE A 268 18.15 -27.82 15.65
CA PHE A 268 17.87 -27.88 17.09
C PHE A 268 17.56 -29.31 17.58
N GLU A 269 18.44 -30.27 17.26
CA GLU A 269 18.29 -31.69 17.64
C GLU A 269 16.98 -32.32 17.17
N ALA A 270 16.49 -31.93 15.99
CA ALA A 270 15.22 -32.39 15.43
C ALA A 270 13.98 -32.06 16.30
N LYS A 271 14.04 -31.07 17.20
CA LYS A 271 12.90 -30.71 18.07
C LYS A 271 11.65 -30.34 17.27
N ALA A 272 11.79 -29.60 16.18
CA ALA A 272 10.69 -29.29 15.25
C ALA A 272 10.08 -30.56 14.65
N LEU A 273 10.92 -31.51 14.23
CA LEU A 273 10.47 -32.79 13.66
C LEU A 273 9.75 -33.64 14.70
N ARG A 274 10.23 -33.67 15.96
CA ARG A 274 9.56 -34.37 17.06
C ARG A 274 8.15 -33.82 17.30
N ILE A 275 7.98 -32.49 17.22
CA ILE A 275 6.65 -31.87 17.32
C ILE A 275 5.75 -32.34 16.17
N LEU A 276 6.23 -32.31 14.91
CA LEU A 276 5.44 -32.77 13.76
C LEU A 276 4.98 -34.22 13.91
N LYS A 277 5.85 -35.11 14.41
CA LYS A 277 5.50 -36.52 14.65
C LYS A 277 4.34 -36.69 15.63
N LYS A 278 4.16 -35.80 16.61
CA LYS A 278 2.99 -35.83 17.53
C LYS A 278 1.65 -35.65 16.80
N TYR A 279 1.68 -35.07 15.60
CA TYR A 279 0.52 -34.71 14.79
C TYR A 279 0.52 -35.39 13.42
N GLU A 280 1.30 -36.47 13.22
CA GLU A 280 1.42 -37.15 11.93
C GLU A 280 0.07 -37.64 11.37
N ASN A 281 -0.87 -37.99 12.24
CA ASN A 281 -2.21 -38.44 11.87
C ASN A 281 -3.16 -37.29 11.49
N ASP A 282 -2.85 -36.04 11.84
CA ASP A 282 -3.67 -34.86 11.54
C ASP A 282 -2.82 -33.59 11.40
N LEU A 283 -1.97 -33.57 10.38
CA LEU A 283 -1.16 -32.39 10.05
C LEU A 283 -2.02 -31.22 9.58
N ALA A 284 -3.11 -31.49 8.87
CA ALA A 284 -4.03 -30.46 8.40
C ALA A 284 -4.67 -29.72 9.59
N GLY A 285 -5.13 -30.44 10.61
CA GLY A 285 -5.62 -29.85 11.86
C GLY A 285 -4.53 -29.12 12.64
N PHE A 286 -3.30 -29.64 12.64
CA PHE A 286 -2.18 -28.98 13.32
C PHE A 286 -1.80 -27.63 12.70
N PHE A 287 -1.86 -27.50 11.37
CA PHE A 287 -1.63 -26.21 10.70
C PHE A 287 -2.84 -25.27 10.78
N ALA A 288 -4.03 -25.79 11.08
CA ALA A 288 -5.27 -25.05 11.25
C ALA A 288 -5.44 -24.50 12.69
N ILE A 289 -4.55 -23.60 13.10
CA ILE A 289 -4.63 -22.93 14.40
C ILE A 289 -5.45 -21.62 14.36
N PRO A 290 -5.97 -21.15 15.51
CA PRO A 290 -6.70 -19.88 15.61
C PRO A 290 -5.94 -18.67 15.06
N ASP A 291 -6.64 -17.56 14.87
CA ASP A 291 -6.03 -16.33 14.37
C ASP A 291 -4.90 -15.82 15.28
N ASN A 292 -3.93 -15.13 14.67
CA ASN A 292 -2.74 -14.63 15.37
C ASN A 292 -3.07 -13.75 16.59
N ALA A 293 -4.14 -12.94 16.56
CA ALA A 293 -4.48 -12.08 17.68
C ALA A 293 -5.00 -12.88 18.88
N THR A 294 -5.83 -13.90 18.62
CA THR A 294 -6.29 -14.84 19.64
C THR A 294 -5.14 -15.63 20.24
N LEU A 295 -4.26 -16.18 19.41
CA LEU A 295 -3.10 -16.94 19.87
C LEU A 295 -2.13 -16.11 20.72
N ASN A 296 -1.85 -14.87 20.31
CA ASN A 296 -1.02 -13.97 21.11
C ASN A 296 -1.64 -13.67 22.48
N ARG A 297 -2.98 -13.68 22.60
CA ARG A 297 -3.66 -13.53 23.89
C ARG A 297 -3.45 -14.76 24.78
N TYR A 298 -3.57 -15.96 24.21
CA TYR A 298 -3.33 -17.21 24.92
C TYR A 298 -1.87 -17.32 25.39
N LEU A 299 -0.91 -17.04 24.50
CA LEU A 299 0.51 -17.02 24.81
C LEU A 299 0.82 -16.07 25.96
N LYS A 300 0.33 -14.83 25.93
CA LYS A 300 0.56 -13.85 27.00
C LYS A 300 -0.04 -14.29 28.34
N LYS A 301 -1.25 -14.86 28.33
CA LYS A 301 -1.91 -15.36 29.55
C LYS A 301 -1.11 -16.51 30.15
N MET A 302 -0.68 -17.46 29.32
CA MET A 302 0.12 -18.61 29.75
C MET A 302 1.50 -18.16 30.26
N ALA A 303 2.19 -17.28 29.53
CA ALA A 303 3.50 -16.75 29.92
C ALA A 303 3.47 -16.12 31.31
N LYS A 304 2.41 -15.34 31.59
CA LYS A 304 2.19 -14.75 32.92
C LYS A 304 2.02 -15.81 34.01
N ASN A 305 1.30 -16.90 33.72
CA ASN A 305 1.06 -17.98 34.69
C ASN A 305 2.34 -18.77 35.01
N VAL A 306 3.25 -18.92 34.06
CA VAL A 306 4.50 -19.71 34.20
C VAL A 306 5.69 -18.82 34.64
N GLY A 307 5.46 -17.53 34.85
CA GLY A 307 6.48 -16.58 35.28
C GLY A 307 7.54 -16.31 34.20
N ILE A 308 7.12 -16.26 32.93
CA ILE A 308 7.93 -15.78 31.80
C ILE A 308 7.78 -14.26 31.76
N GLN A 309 8.91 -13.54 31.88
CA GLN A 309 8.93 -12.09 31.95
C GLN A 309 8.86 -11.47 30.55
N THR A 310 9.36 -12.19 29.55
CA THR A 310 9.31 -11.77 28.15
C THR A 310 7.88 -11.69 27.63
N ASN A 311 7.53 -10.57 27.01
CA ASN A 311 6.24 -10.41 26.34
C ASN A 311 6.20 -11.21 25.02
N ILE A 312 5.86 -12.50 25.13
CA ILE A 312 5.88 -13.42 24.00
C ILE A 312 4.72 -13.18 23.02
N SER A 313 5.01 -13.41 21.74
CA SER A 313 4.02 -13.44 20.67
C SER A 313 4.55 -14.34 19.55
N PHE A 314 3.73 -14.74 18.58
CA PHE A 314 4.24 -15.45 17.40
C PHE A 314 5.32 -14.69 16.62
N HIS A 315 5.47 -13.38 16.85
CA HIS A 315 6.60 -12.64 16.30
C HIS A 315 7.91 -12.90 17.05
N THR A 316 7.87 -13.16 18.36
CA THR A 316 9.08 -13.48 19.16
C THR A 316 9.58 -14.89 18.93
N ALA A 317 8.82 -15.74 18.23
CA ALA A 317 9.29 -17.06 17.80
C ALA A 317 10.39 -16.97 16.73
N ARG A 318 10.57 -15.83 16.07
CA ARG A 318 11.51 -15.65 14.97
C ARG A 318 12.36 -14.40 15.15
#